data_AF-A0A6J3BWL5-F1
#
_entry.id   AF-A0A6J3BWL5-F1
#
_cell.length_a   1.000
_cell.length_b   1.000
_cell.length_c   1.000
_cell.angle_alpha   90.00
_cell.angle_beta   90.00
_cell.angle_gamma   90.00
#
_symmetry.space_group_name_H-M   'P 1'
#
loop_
_entity.id
_entity.type
_entity.pdbx_description
1 polymer ?
#
loop_
_entity_poly.entity_id
_entity_poly.type
_entity_poly.pdbx_seq_one_letter_code
_entity_poly.pdbx_strand_id
1 'polypeptide(L)'
;MERGSSAPWNQILQDAIGETRLSGEALRDYFRPLEDWLRSENLRTGEYLGWSYDGDYCKFSIETAGLQVYGGFYNSAHRNFDLTSFFTILLSSTLVTVAALRWR
;
A
#
# COMPACT_ATOMS: atom_id res chain seq x y z
N MET A 1 -35.60 -24.08 -1.58
CA MET A 1 -34.22 -24.63 -1.41
C MET A 1 -34.18 -26.17 -1.60
N GLU A 2 -35.11 -26.75 -2.36
CA GLU A 2 -35.26 -28.21 -2.45
C GLU A 2 -34.17 -28.91 -3.26
N ARG A 3 -33.51 -28.17 -4.17
CA ARG A 3 -32.47 -28.76 -5.04
C ARG A 3 -31.19 -29.18 -4.29
N GLY A 4 -30.90 -28.64 -3.11
CA GLY A 4 -29.66 -28.99 -2.38
C GLY A 4 -28.42 -28.92 -3.27
N SER A 5 -27.62 -30.00 -3.30
CA SER A 5 -26.47 -30.18 -4.19
C SER A 5 -26.76 -31.02 -5.45
N SER A 6 -28.03 -31.29 -5.76
CA SER A 6 -28.42 -32.17 -6.89
C SER A 6 -28.23 -31.55 -8.28
N ALA A 7 -28.04 -30.23 -8.35
CA ALA A 7 -27.82 -29.49 -9.59
C ALA A 7 -26.65 -28.50 -9.42
N PRO A 8 -25.98 -28.11 -10.52
CA PRO A 8 -24.99 -27.04 -10.50
C PRO A 8 -25.54 -25.74 -9.88
N TRP A 9 -24.72 -25.07 -9.07
CA TRP A 9 -25.16 -23.87 -8.32
C TRP A 9 -25.66 -22.74 -9.22
N ASN A 10 -25.12 -22.60 -10.43
CA ASN A 10 -25.53 -21.59 -11.40
C ASN A 10 -26.94 -21.82 -11.95
N GLN A 11 -27.37 -23.08 -12.08
CA GLN A 11 -28.75 -23.40 -12.45
C GLN A 11 -29.72 -23.09 -11.30
N ILE A 12 -29.31 -23.41 -10.07
CA ILE A 12 -30.10 -23.07 -8.87
C ILE A 12 -30.22 -21.55 -8.72
N LEU A 13 -29.15 -20.79 -8.99
CA LEU A 13 -29.16 -19.33 -8.97
C LEU A 13 -30.13 -18.75 -10.02
N GLN A 14 -30.13 -19.32 -11.23
CA GLN A 14 -31.05 -18.92 -12.30
C GLN A 14 -32.51 -19.15 -11.90
N ASP A 15 -32.79 -20.30 -11.29
CA ASP A 15 -34.15 -20.64 -10.82
C ASP A 15 -34.59 -19.73 -9.66
N ALA A 16 -33.66 -19.29 -8.81
CA ALA A 16 -33.96 -18.54 -7.60
C ALA A 16 -34.10 -17.02 -7.82
N ILE A 17 -33.18 -16.43 -8.58
CA ILE A 17 -33.10 -14.97 -8.76
C ILE A 17 -33.03 -14.54 -10.23
N GLY A 18 -33.10 -15.49 -11.17
CA GLY A 18 -33.07 -15.16 -12.60
C GLY A 18 -31.66 -14.92 -13.17
N GLU A 19 -30.60 -15.14 -12.38
CA GLU A 19 -29.21 -14.88 -12.77
C GLU A 19 -28.39 -16.17 -12.87
N THR A 20 -27.51 -16.26 -13.87
CA THR A 20 -26.60 -17.40 -14.03
C THR A 20 -25.21 -17.18 -13.41
N ARG A 21 -24.90 -15.95 -12.96
CA ARG A 21 -23.58 -15.54 -12.46
C ARG A 21 -23.73 -14.81 -11.14
N LEU A 22 -22.76 -14.95 -10.25
CA LEU A 22 -22.71 -14.17 -9.02
C LEU A 22 -22.29 -12.74 -9.32
N SER A 23 -23.12 -11.78 -8.90
CA SER A 23 -22.86 -10.34 -8.98
C SER A 23 -22.77 -9.72 -7.59
N GLY A 24 -21.83 -8.78 -7.42
CA GLY A 24 -21.74 -7.96 -6.21
C GLY A 24 -22.65 -6.73 -6.23
N GLU A 25 -23.39 -6.50 -7.31
CA GLU A 25 -24.20 -5.30 -7.53
C GLU A 25 -25.27 -5.10 -6.45
N ALA A 26 -26.04 -6.13 -6.11
CA ALA A 26 -27.06 -6.04 -5.06
C ALA A 26 -26.47 -5.57 -3.71
N LEU A 27 -25.24 -5.99 -3.39
CA LEU A 27 -24.54 -5.57 -2.17
C LEU A 27 -24.10 -4.10 -2.25
N ARG A 28 -23.58 -3.68 -3.41
CA ARG A 28 -23.19 -2.27 -3.66
C ARG A 28 -24.40 -1.36 -3.61
N ASP A 29 -25.53 -1.80 -4.13
CA ASP A 29 -26.79 -1.06 -4.16
C ASP A 29 -27.36 -0.88 -2.75
N TYR A 30 -27.35 -1.96 -1.97
CA TYR A 30 -27.78 -1.92 -0.57
C TYR A 30 -26.95 -0.92 0.25
N PHE A 31 -25.63 -0.88 0.07
CA PHE A 31 -24.73 0.00 0.80
C PHE A 31 -24.46 1.36 0.15
N ARG A 32 -25.08 1.65 -1.00
CA ARG A 32 -24.81 2.89 -1.77
C ARG A 32 -24.95 4.17 -0.94
N PRO A 33 -26.03 4.36 -0.14
CA PRO A 33 -26.16 5.58 0.66
C PRO A 33 -25.07 5.73 1.73
N LEU A 34 -24.62 4.61 2.32
CA LEU A 34 -23.56 4.61 3.31
C LEU A 34 -22.20 4.91 2.66
N GLU A 35 -21.93 4.35 1.49
CA GLU A 35 -20.72 4.64 0.74
C GLU A 35 -20.61 6.12 0.38
N ASP A 36 -21.70 6.73 -0.10
CA ASP A 36 -21.72 8.15 -0.45
C ASP A 36 -21.44 9.02 0.78
N TRP A 37 -22.04 8.68 1.91
CA TRP A 37 -21.77 9.36 3.17
C TRP A 37 -20.31 9.21 3.62
N LEU A 38 -19.77 7.98 3.64
CA LEU A 38 -18.38 7.72 4.03
C LEU A 38 -17.38 8.44 3.13
N ARG A 39 -17.66 8.51 1.82
CA ARG A 39 -16.82 9.26 0.87
C ARG A 39 -16.77 10.74 1.24
N SER A 40 -17.91 11.34 1.56
CA SER A 40 -17.98 12.74 1.98
C SER A 40 -17.26 12.99 3.31
N GLU A 41 -17.45 12.09 4.27
CA GLU A 41 -16.93 12.22 5.63
C GLU A 41 -15.41 12.03 5.66
N ASN A 42 -14.89 11.02 4.97
CA ASN A 42 -13.45 10.78 4.86
C ASN A 42 -12.72 11.97 4.22
N LEU A 43 -13.34 12.62 3.22
CA LEU A 43 -12.79 13.85 2.64
C LEU A 43 -12.85 15.04 3.61
N ARG A 44 -13.93 15.14 4.41
CA ARG A 44 -14.12 16.20 5.39
C ARG A 44 -13.13 16.10 6.55
N THR A 45 -12.80 14.90 7.01
CA THR A 45 -11.86 14.66 8.11
C THR A 45 -10.42 14.45 7.64
N GLY A 46 -10.22 14.21 6.35
CA GLY A 46 -8.90 13.96 5.77
C GLY A 46 -8.36 12.56 6.07
N GLU A 47 -9.25 11.55 6.13
CA GLU A 47 -8.83 10.16 6.37
C GLU A 47 -7.95 9.63 5.23
N TYR A 48 -6.94 8.85 5.61
CA TYR A 48 -6.15 8.07 4.67
C TYR A 48 -6.89 6.78 4.29
N LEU A 49 -7.14 6.57 3.00
CA LEU A 49 -7.79 5.35 2.49
C LEU A 49 -6.77 4.23 2.24
N GLY A 50 -7.05 3.07 2.79
CA GLY A 50 -6.18 1.89 2.71
C GLY A 50 -5.27 1.78 3.93
N TRP A 51 -4.19 1.04 3.78
CA TRP A 51 -3.22 0.81 4.84
C TRP A 51 -1.81 1.10 4.30
N SER A 52 -0.97 1.71 5.13
CA SER A 52 0.47 1.78 4.85
C SER A 52 1.10 0.50 5.35
N TYR A 53 1.89 -0.16 4.51
CA TYR A 53 2.66 -1.31 4.93
C TYR A 53 3.86 -0.83 5.78
N ASP A 54 3.90 -1.19 7.05
CA ASP A 54 5.00 -0.83 7.97
C ASP A 54 6.13 -1.89 8.03
N GLY A 55 5.94 -3.04 7.37
CA GLY A 55 6.93 -4.12 7.30
C GLY A 55 7.05 -5.00 8.53
N ASP A 56 6.33 -4.74 9.62
CA ASP A 56 6.54 -5.43 10.90
C ASP A 56 5.60 -6.62 11.15
N TYR A 57 4.52 -6.77 10.37
CA TYR A 57 3.58 -7.88 10.57
C TYR A 57 4.16 -9.27 10.28
N CYS A 58 5.11 -9.39 9.35
CA CYS A 58 5.78 -10.67 9.07
C CYS A 58 6.81 -11.02 10.17
N LYS A 59 7.39 -10.01 10.83
CA LYS A 59 8.44 -10.17 11.84
C LYS A 59 7.93 -10.92 13.08
N PHE A 60 6.76 -10.54 13.61
CA PHE A 60 6.17 -11.21 14.78
C PHE A 60 5.82 -12.68 14.51
N SER A 61 5.30 -13.00 13.32
CA SER A 61 4.94 -14.38 12.96
C SER A 61 6.17 -15.30 12.83
N ILE A 62 7.32 -14.74 12.45
CA ILE A 62 8.56 -15.48 12.23
C ILE A 62 9.38 -15.62 13.51
N GLU A 63 9.42 -14.58 14.34
CA GLU A 63 10.03 -14.63 15.68
C GLU A 63 9.27 -15.61 16.61
N THR A 64 7.93 -15.62 16.55
CA THR A 64 7.09 -16.53 17.37
C THR A 64 7.21 -17.99 16.92
N ALA A 65 7.40 -18.23 15.60
CA ALA A 65 7.49 -19.58 15.04
C ALA A 65 8.92 -20.15 15.01
N GLY A 66 9.95 -19.38 15.41
CA GLY A 66 11.34 -19.82 15.41
C GLY A 66 11.91 -20.12 14.01
N LEU A 67 11.34 -19.52 12.96
CA LEU A 67 11.74 -19.76 11.57
C LEU A 67 12.89 -18.82 11.19
N GLN A 68 13.98 -19.35 10.62
CA GLN A 68 15.02 -18.52 10.00
C GLN A 68 14.61 -18.18 8.55
N VAL A 69 14.56 -16.89 8.23
CA VAL A 69 14.38 -16.44 6.84
C VAL A 69 15.74 -16.16 6.22
N TYR A 70 16.03 -16.83 5.11
CA TYR A 70 17.21 -16.53 4.29
C TYR A 70 16.98 -15.20 3.55
N GLY A 71 17.70 -14.13 3.89
CA GLY A 71 17.65 -12.88 3.13
C GLY A 71 17.91 -11.54 3.84
N GLY A 72 18.10 -11.50 5.16
CA GLY A 72 18.46 -10.27 5.88
C GLY A 72 17.30 -9.26 6.04
N PHE A 73 17.54 -8.21 6.84
CA PHE A 73 16.53 -7.21 7.20
C PHE A 73 16.22 -6.24 6.05
N TYR A 74 14.97 -6.22 5.58
CA TYR A 74 14.47 -5.19 4.66
C TYR A 74 14.14 -3.91 5.43
N ASN A 75 15.15 -3.05 5.56
CA ASN A 75 15.10 -1.57 5.62
C ASN A 75 16.41 -1.03 6.22
N SER A 76 17.54 -1.32 5.59
CA SER A 76 18.74 -0.50 5.77
C SER A 76 18.75 0.60 4.71
N ALA A 77 17.81 1.55 4.80
CA ALA A 77 18.04 2.85 4.19
C ALA A 77 19.07 3.59 5.05
N HIS A 78 20.36 3.30 4.82
CA HIS A 78 21.44 4.12 5.34
C HIS A 78 21.28 5.52 4.75
N ARG A 79 20.63 6.43 5.48
CA ARG A 79 20.81 7.87 5.22
C ARG A 79 22.21 8.24 5.70
N ASN A 80 23.21 7.96 4.87
CA ASN A 80 24.51 8.56 5.04
C ASN A 80 24.36 10.05 4.70
N PHE A 81 24.00 10.87 5.67
CA PHE A 81 24.32 12.29 5.61
C PHE A 81 25.82 12.40 5.84
N ASP A 82 26.59 12.13 4.80
CA ASP A 82 28.02 12.18 4.86
C ASP A 82 28.43 13.67 4.83
N LEU A 83 28.76 14.21 6.00
CA LEU A 83 29.22 15.59 6.15
C LEU A 83 30.41 15.89 5.23
N THR A 84 31.20 14.87 4.87
CA THR A 84 32.29 14.99 3.92
C THR A 84 31.82 15.44 2.54
N SER A 85 30.64 15.03 2.08
CA SER A 85 30.07 15.44 0.79
C SER A 85 29.70 16.93 0.78
N PHE A 86 29.19 17.45 1.90
CA PHE A 86 28.92 18.89 2.02
C PHE A 86 30.21 19.71 2.01
N PHE A 87 31.23 19.26 2.75
CA PHE A 87 32.52 19.96 2.78
C PHE A 87 33.23 19.90 1.43
N THR A 88 33.19 18.78 0.69
CA THR A 88 33.83 18.69 -0.64
C THR A 88 33.13 19.57 -1.67
N ILE A 89 31.80 19.68 -1.64
CA ILE A 89 31.05 20.59 -2.52
C ILE A 89 31.37 22.06 -2.19
N LEU A 90 31.42 22.42 -0.91
CA LEU A 90 31.81 23.77 -0.49
C LEU A 90 33.25 24.12 -0.89
N LEU A 91 34.19 23.18 -0.69
CA LEU A 91 35.61 23.42 -1.01
C LEU A 91 35.84 23.52 -2.53
N SER A 92 35.17 22.68 -3.32
CA SER A 92 35.27 22.75 -4.79
C SER A 92 34.67 24.04 -5.35
N SER A 93 33.51 24.48 -4.83
CA SER A 93 32.89 25.75 -5.21
C SER A 93 33.78 26.97 -4.89
N THR A 94 34.40 26.98 -3.70
CA THR A 94 35.31 28.07 -3.30
C THR A 94 36.60 28.08 -4.13
N LEU A 95 37.16 26.91 -4.45
CA LEU A 95 38.32 26.81 -5.34
C LEU A 95 38.01 27.29 -6.76
N VAL A 96 36.86 26.91 -7.33
CA VAL A 96 36.44 27.35 -8.67
C VAL A 96 36.22 28.86 -8.71
N THR A 97 35.58 29.43 -7.70
CA THR A 97 35.35 30.88 -7.64
C THR A 97 36.65 31.67 -7.48
N VAL A 98 37.60 31.21 -6.65
CA VAL A 98 38.92 31.84 -6.51
C VAL A 98 39.75 31.71 -7.79
N ALA A 99 39.72 30.54 -8.45
CA ALA A 99 40.41 30.34 -9.72
C ALA A 99 39.82 31.22 -10.84
N ALA A 100 38.48 31.36 -10.90
CA ALA A 100 37.80 32.23 -11.84
C ALA A 100 38.07 33.73 -11.57
N LEU A 101 38.23 34.13 -10.31
CA LEU A 101 38.63 35.50 -9.95
C LEU A 101 40.10 35.79 -10.29
N ARG A 102 40.97 34.77 -10.23
CA ARG A 102 42.39 34.88 -10.59
C ARG A 102 42.67 34.88 -12.10
N TRP A 103 41.73 34.38 -12.90
CA TRP A 103 41.83 34.33 -14.37
C TRP A 103 41.09 35.46 -15.09
N ARG A 104 40.49 36.40 -14.36
CA ARG A 104 40.07 37.72 -14.86
C ARG A 104 41.13 38.76 -14.53
#